data_AF-A0A7X5JFG3-F1
#
_entry.id   AF-A0A7X5JFG3-F1
#
_cell.length_a   1.000
_cell.length_b   1.000
_cell.length_c   1.000
_cell.angle_alpha   90.00
_cell.angle_beta   90.00
_cell.angle_gamma   90.00
#
_symmetry.space_group_name_H-M   'P 1'
#
loop_
_entity.id
_entity.type
_entity.pdbx_description
1 polymer ?
#
loop_
_entity_poly.entity_id
_entity_poly.type
_entity_poly.pdbx_seq_one_letter_code
_entity_poly.pdbx_strand_id
1 'polypeptide(L)'
;METKKKVLCQKWEESEYEPGWGVSVRPDGCSLHTSENELSKYVKKYWDSMPDETPDIYSRPDGDGVWCEVSLDFFREVKEIEERDLWVRVFQRHMNGDINTWLDIKK
;
A
#
# COMPACT_ATOMS: atom_id res chain seq x y z
N MET A 1 -14.73 13.55 -21.55
CA MET A 1 -14.16 13.66 -20.20
C MET A 1 -13.78 12.28 -19.74
N GLU A 2 -12.55 12.10 -19.24
CA GLU A 2 -12.11 10.83 -18.68
C GLU A 2 -12.91 10.53 -17.40
N THR A 3 -13.42 9.31 -17.25
CA THR A 3 -14.15 8.92 -16.03
C THR A 3 -13.12 8.67 -14.93
N LYS A 4 -13.13 9.50 -13.87
CA LYS A 4 -12.29 9.29 -12.70
C LYS A 4 -13.00 8.41 -11.66
N LYS A 5 -12.22 7.59 -10.97
CA LYS A 5 -12.64 6.76 -9.83
C LYS A 5 -11.71 7.02 -8.66
N LYS A 6 -12.04 6.48 -7.49
CA LYS A 6 -11.22 6.64 -6.28
C LYS A 6 -10.74 5.28 -5.80
N VAL A 7 -9.50 5.25 -5.32
CA VAL A 7 -8.92 4.12 -4.56
C VAL A 7 -8.39 4.65 -3.24
N LEU A 8 -8.41 3.80 -2.22
CA LEU A 8 -7.87 4.09 -0.91
C LEU A 8 -6.39 3.71 -0.89
N CYS A 9 -5.53 4.70 -0.68
CA CYS A 9 -4.08 4.55 -0.60
C CYS A 9 -3.65 4.51 0.87
N GLN A 10 -3.24 3.33 1.34
CA GLN A 10 -2.67 3.14 2.66
C GLN A 10 -1.14 3.17 2.57
N LYS A 11 -0.49 4.11 3.25
CA LYS A 11 0.97 4.12 3.37
C LYS A 11 1.45 3.07 4.36
N TRP A 12 2.67 2.61 4.17
CA TRP A 12 3.33 1.67 5.05
C TRP A 12 4.69 2.22 5.46
N GLU A 13 5.13 1.84 6.65
CA GLU A 13 6.48 2.04 7.14
C GLU A 13 7.07 0.70 7.56
N GLU A 14 8.36 0.51 7.34
CA GLU A 14 9.14 -0.62 7.83
C GLU A 14 9.85 -0.22 9.12
N SER A 15 9.76 -1.08 10.12
CA SER A 15 10.56 -1.01 11.33
C SER A 15 11.65 -2.08 11.26
N GLU A 16 12.87 -1.68 11.57
CA GLU A 16 14.05 -2.56 11.65
C GLU A 16 14.73 -2.35 13.02
N TYR A 17 14.93 -3.43 13.78
CA TYR A 17 15.70 -3.39 15.01
C TYR A 17 17.20 -3.38 14.70
N GLU A 18 17.89 -2.35 15.16
CA GLU A 18 19.32 -2.15 15.01
C GLU A 18 19.99 -2.29 16.39
N PRO A 19 20.72 -3.41 16.64
CA PRO A 19 21.39 -3.63 17.92
C PRO A 19 22.32 -2.46 18.29
N GLY A 20 22.09 -1.87 19.46
CA GLY A 20 22.85 -0.72 19.96
C GLY A 20 22.36 0.65 19.50
N TRP A 21 21.38 0.72 18.58
CA TRP A 21 20.82 1.96 18.04
C TRP A 21 19.32 2.10 18.25
N GLY A 22 18.62 0.99 18.55
CA GLY A 22 17.18 0.98 18.79
C GLY A 22 16.43 0.50 17.56
N VAL A 23 15.25 1.08 17.30
CA VAL A 23 14.43 0.74 16.12
C VAL A 23 14.51 1.89 15.14
N SER A 24 14.92 1.61 13.91
CA SER A 24 14.79 2.55 12.79
C SER A 24 13.46 2.34 12.08
N VAL A 25 12.88 3.44 11.60
CA VAL A 25 11.59 3.43 10.90
C VAL A 25 11.77 4.17 9.57
N ARG A 26 11.40 3.53 8.47
CA ARG A 26 11.51 4.09 7.11
C ARG A 26 10.24 3.84 6.30
N PRO A 27 9.92 4.67 5.30
CA PRO A 27 8.72 4.43 4.52
C PRO A 27 8.87 3.18 3.64
N ASP A 28 7.81 2.38 3.57
CA ASP A 28 7.70 1.10 2.87
C ASP A 28 6.62 1.12 1.79
N GLY A 29 6.49 2.27 1.12
CA GLY A 29 5.56 2.44 0.02
C GLY A 29 4.10 2.52 0.45
N CYS A 30 3.19 2.06 -0.42
CA CYS A 30 1.76 2.07 -0.16
C CYS A 30 1.04 0.86 -0.76
N SER A 31 -0.14 0.56 -0.22
CA SER A 31 -1.11 -0.39 -0.80
C SER A 31 -2.36 0.33 -1.27
N LEU A 32 -2.95 -0.14 -2.37
CA LEU A 32 -4.11 0.48 -3.01
C LEU A 32 -5.32 -0.44 -2.93
N HIS A 33 -6.47 0.11 -2.55
CA HIS A 33 -7.69 -0.65 -2.31
C HIS A 33 -8.92 0.01 -2.92
N THR A 34 -9.88 -0.75 -3.45
CA THR A 34 -11.12 -0.18 -3.99
C THR A 34 -12.12 0.23 -2.90
N SER A 35 -11.93 -0.25 -1.66
CA SER A 35 -12.77 0.08 -0.51
C SER A 35 -12.01 -0.05 0.82
N GLU A 36 -12.58 0.51 1.90
CA GLU A 36 -12.09 0.32 3.27
C GLU A 36 -12.17 -1.15 3.71
N ASN A 37 -13.13 -1.91 3.19
CA ASN A 37 -13.28 -3.33 3.47
C ASN A 37 -12.13 -4.15 2.87
N GLU A 38 -11.72 -3.84 1.64
CA GLU A 38 -10.55 -4.50 1.02
C GLU A 38 -9.25 -4.13 1.74
N LEU A 39 -9.09 -2.85 2.14
CA LEU A 39 -7.98 -2.45 3.01
C LEU A 39 -7.96 -3.25 4.31
N SER A 40 -9.09 -3.36 4.98
CA SER A 40 -9.21 -4.07 6.27
C SER A 40 -8.87 -5.56 6.13
N LYS A 41 -9.35 -6.21 5.06
CA LYS A 41 -9.00 -7.60 4.74
C LYS A 41 -7.50 -7.75 4.50
N TYR A 42 -6.92 -6.85 3.73
CA TYR A 42 -5.49 -6.88 3.43
C TYR A 42 -4.64 -6.73 4.69
N VAL A 43 -4.91 -5.72 5.52
CA VAL A 43 -4.20 -5.47 6.78
C VAL A 43 -4.35 -6.67 7.71
N LYS A 44 -5.56 -7.22 7.83
CA LYS A 44 -5.79 -8.43 8.63
C LYS A 44 -4.96 -9.61 8.12
N LYS A 45 -4.99 -9.90 6.82
CA LYS A 45 -4.24 -11.00 6.20
C LYS A 45 -2.73 -10.84 6.40
N TYR A 46 -2.23 -9.62 6.30
CA TYR A 46 -0.83 -9.32 6.57
C TYR A 46 -0.45 -9.66 8.01
N TRP A 47 -1.21 -9.17 9.00
CA TRP A 47 -0.95 -9.45 10.41
C TRP A 47 -1.18 -10.92 10.79
N ASP A 48 -2.18 -11.57 10.21
CA ASP A 48 -2.42 -13.02 10.40
C ASP A 48 -1.25 -13.88 9.86
N SER A 49 -0.44 -13.34 8.94
CA SER A 49 0.75 -14.02 8.40
C SER A 49 2.03 -13.77 9.20
N MET A 50 2.00 -12.83 10.16
CA MET A 50 3.14 -12.53 11.01
C MET A 50 3.33 -13.62 12.08
N PRO A 51 4.57 -13.89 12.49
CA PRO A 51 4.82 -14.75 13.64
C PRO A 51 4.26 -14.11 14.92
N ASP A 52 3.99 -14.95 15.93
CA ASP A 52 3.49 -14.49 17.24
C ASP A 52 4.48 -13.59 17.97
N GLU A 53 5.79 -13.79 17.73
CA GLU A 53 6.87 -12.94 18.23
C GLU A 53 7.09 -11.76 17.30
N THR A 54 7.36 -10.57 17.83
CA THR A 54 7.65 -9.39 17.01
C THR A 54 8.93 -9.61 16.21
N PRO A 55 8.88 -9.60 14.86
CA PRO A 55 10.09 -9.74 14.04
C PRO A 55 11.04 -8.56 14.22
N ASP A 56 12.33 -8.81 13.97
CA ASP A 56 13.33 -7.74 13.90
C ASP A 56 13.05 -6.76 12.75
N ILE A 57 12.42 -7.23 11.66
CA ILE A 57 12.05 -6.41 10.50
C ILE A 57 10.61 -6.70 10.11
N TYR A 58 9.76 -5.68 10.07
CA TYR A 58 8.38 -5.80 9.64
C TYR A 58 7.81 -4.46 9.15
N SER A 59 6.78 -4.51 8.30
CA SER A 59 6.05 -3.33 7.87
C SER A 59 4.79 -3.13 8.71
N ARG A 60 4.33 -1.90 8.86
CA ARG A 60 3.01 -1.57 9.44
C ARG A 60 2.35 -0.41 8.70
N PRO A 61 1.01 -0.29 8.76
CA PRO A 61 0.31 0.88 8.24
C PRO A 61 0.82 2.16 8.91
N ASP A 62 1.15 3.16 8.09
CA ASP A 62 1.49 4.52 8.54
C ASP A 62 0.26 5.43 8.35
N GLY A 63 -0.40 5.77 9.47
CA GLY A 63 -1.60 6.58 9.50
C GLY A 63 -2.82 5.95 8.81
N ASP A 64 -3.83 6.79 8.58
CA ASP A 64 -5.07 6.38 7.91
C ASP A 64 -4.91 6.37 6.38
N GLY A 65 -5.66 5.49 5.72
CA GLY A 65 -5.77 5.46 4.27
C GLY A 65 -6.35 6.76 3.70
N VAL A 66 -5.78 7.24 2.60
CA VAL A 66 -6.22 8.45 1.90
C VAL A 66 -6.85 8.11 0.56
N TRP A 67 -8.03 8.67 0.27
CA TRP A 67 -8.68 8.49 -1.01
C TRP A 67 -7.99 9.28 -2.13
N CYS A 68 -7.52 8.57 -3.15
CA CYS A 68 -6.84 9.14 -4.33
C CYS A 68 -7.70 8.96 -5.59
N GLU A 69 -7.75 9.99 -6.43
CA GLU A 69 -8.41 9.90 -7.74
C GLU A 69 -7.49 9.20 -8.75
N VAL A 70 -8.07 8.29 -9.53
CA VAL A 70 -7.37 7.48 -10.54
C VAL A 70 -8.21 7.39 -11.80
N SER A 71 -7.58 6.99 -12.91
CA SER A 71 -8.30 6.66 -14.15
C SER A 71 -9.20 5.45 -13.93
N LEU A 72 -10.26 5.33 -14.74
CA LEU A 72 -11.15 4.17 -14.71
C LEU A 72 -10.40 2.86 -15.00
N ASP A 73 -9.43 2.89 -15.91
CA ASP A 73 -8.66 1.70 -16.29
C ASP A 73 -7.76 1.25 -15.14
N PHE A 74 -7.08 2.18 -14.47
CA PHE A 74 -6.29 1.84 -13.28
C PHE A 74 -7.16 1.32 -12.13
N PHE A 75 -8.35 1.90 -11.91
CA PHE A 75 -9.28 1.37 -10.93
C PHE A 75 -9.69 -0.08 -11.22
N ARG A 76 -9.88 -0.42 -12.51
CA ARG A 76 -10.18 -1.80 -12.93
C ARG A 76 -9.00 -2.73 -12.66
N GLU A 77 -7.77 -2.30 -12.93
CA GLU A 77 -6.56 -3.08 -12.62
C GLU A 77 -6.47 -3.39 -11.11
N VAL A 78 -6.68 -2.39 -10.24
CA VAL A 78 -6.67 -2.60 -8.78
C VAL A 78 -7.76 -3.60 -8.38
N LYS A 79 -8.98 -3.44 -8.90
CA LYS A 79 -10.10 -4.33 -8.61
C LYS A 79 -9.84 -5.78 -9.06
N GLU A 80 -9.30 -5.97 -10.25
CA GLU A 80 -8.96 -7.30 -10.77
C GLU A 80 -7.87 -7.99 -9.93
N ILE A 81 -6.93 -7.23 -9.38
CA ILE A 81 -5.89 -7.74 -8.48
C ILE A 81 -6.52 -8.20 -7.16
N GLU A 82 -7.36 -7.37 -6.54
CA GLU A 82 -8.10 -7.72 -5.31
C GLU A 82 -8.99 -8.95 -5.50
N GLU A 83 -9.71 -9.05 -6.63
CA GLU A 83 -10.59 -10.19 -6.95
C GLU A 83 -9.82 -11.51 -7.09
N ARG A 84 -8.52 -11.44 -7.38
CA ARG A 84 -7.62 -12.61 -7.43
C ARG A 84 -6.95 -12.89 -6.08
N ASP A 85 -7.36 -12.18 -5.02
CA ASP A 85 -6.75 -12.21 -3.68
C ASP A 85 -5.22 -11.91 -3.72
N LEU A 86 -4.84 -11.15 -4.74
CA LEU A 86 -3.52 -10.54 -4.90
C LEU A 86 -3.62 -9.09 -4.43
N TRP A 87 -2.47 -8.49 -4.11
CA TRP A 87 -2.45 -7.16 -3.51
C TRP A 87 -1.30 -6.33 -4.08
N VAL A 88 -1.56 -5.06 -4.37
CA VAL A 88 -0.55 -4.13 -4.87
C VAL A 88 0.16 -3.48 -3.70
N ARG A 89 1.47 -3.70 -3.55
CA ARG A 89 2.37 -2.79 -2.82
C ARG A 89 3.24 -2.05 -3.83
N VAL A 90 3.19 -0.73 -3.79
CA VAL A 90 4.10 0.13 -4.56
C VAL A 90 5.20 0.60 -3.63
N PHE A 91 6.40 0.03 -3.75
CA PHE A 91 7.54 0.44 -2.94
C PHE A 91 8.01 1.86 -3.28
N GLN A 92 8.37 2.66 -2.26
CA GLN A 92 8.76 4.07 -2.42
C GLN A 92 9.93 4.27 -3.38
N ARG A 93 10.84 3.28 -3.53
CA ARG A 93 11.96 3.32 -4.48
C ARG A 93 11.52 3.38 -5.96
N HIS A 94 10.26 3.08 -6.23
CA HIS A 94 9.60 3.25 -7.53
C HIS A 94 8.73 4.51 -7.61
N MET A 95 8.56 5.25 -6.51
CA MET A 95 7.75 6.47 -6.40
C MET A 95 8.60 7.76 -6.48
N ASN A 96 9.64 7.80 -7.32
CA ASN A 96 10.44 9.01 -7.59
C ASN A 96 9.67 10.13 -8.35
N GLY A 97 8.35 10.16 -8.21
CA GLY A 97 7.45 11.18 -8.71
C GLY A 97 6.20 11.19 -7.84
N ASP A 98 5.47 12.29 -7.89
CA ASP A 98 4.13 12.42 -7.30
C ASP A 98 3.32 11.13 -7.60
N ILE A 99 2.49 10.65 -6.67
CA ILE A 99 1.72 9.42 -6.90
C ILE A 99 0.86 9.54 -8.18
N ASN A 100 0.47 10.77 -8.51
CA ASN A 100 -0.18 11.17 -9.76
C ASN A 100 0.71 10.98 -11.01
N THR A 101 2.03 11.13 -10.89
CA THR A 101 2.97 11.05 -12.01
C THR A 101 3.14 9.60 -12.50
N TRP A 102 3.12 8.59 -11.63
CA TRP A 102 3.19 7.19 -12.06
C TRP A 102 1.84 6.60 -12.51
N LEU A 103 0.73 7.11 -11.98
CA LEU A 103 -0.63 6.73 -12.43
C LEU A 103 -0.91 7.14 -13.89
N ASP A 104 -0.19 8.12 -14.42
CA ASP A 104 -0.32 8.63 -15.81
C ASP A 104 0.76 8.09 -16.79
N ILE A 105 1.78 7.36 -16.31
CA ILE A 105 2.94 6.92 -17.13
C ILE A 105 2.73 5.57 -17.83
N LYS A 106 1.64 4.86 -17.60
CA LYS A 106 1.22 3.76 -18.49
C LYS A 106 0.24 4.25 -19.56
N LYS A 107 0.77 4.97 -20.55
CA LYS A 107 0.18 5.05 -21.90
C LYS A 107 0.98 4.20 -22.87
#